data_AF-A0A521PYJ0-F1
#
_entry.id   AF-A0A521PYJ0-F1
#
_cell.length_a   1.000
_cell.length_b   1.000
_cell.length_c   1.000
_cell.angle_alpha   90.00
_cell.angle_beta   90.00
_cell.angle_gamma   90.00
#
_symmetry.space_group_name_H-M   'P 1'
#
loop_
_entity.id
_entity.type
_entity.pdbx_description
1 polymer ?
#
loop_
_entity_poly.entity_id
_entity_poly.type
_entity_poly.pdbx_seq_one_letter_code
_entity_poly.pdbx_strand_id
1 'polypeptide(L)'
;MKCLRLAALPLLFAALPAQAAPDPYAARIARVLKATPLIDGHNDWPEALAEKAKDARWTMDLTQLNPKQYHTDIKRLKAGGVGGQFWSVWVSADLPQDRQVKDTLDQIGMVHSLAERYPRDFALVTTAAQMRAAHKAGRIGSLIGVEGGGQIDGSLAVLRAYRGLGAAYLTLTHSRTIDWADSATDNPKHDGLTPFGEDVVRELNRLGMLVDLSHVSEATMLDALRVTKAPVIFSHSNARALCDTPRNISDAVLKQVAANGGVVMVNFAAQYVSEARRVWGADRSAEIARYNAPPFGGLYIGDPKGAEKALA
;
A
#
# COMPACT_ATOMS: atom_id res chain seq x y z
N MET A 1 56.64 55.85 7.09
CA MET A 1 55.21 55.79 7.45
C MET A 1 54.74 54.35 7.31
N LYS A 2 54.28 53.74 8.41
CA LYS A 2 53.85 52.34 8.51
C LYS A 2 52.42 52.19 7.96
N CYS A 3 52.19 51.25 7.05
CA CYS A 3 50.83 50.77 6.72
C CYS A 3 50.70 49.31 7.14
N LEU A 4 50.07 49.10 8.30
CA LEU A 4 49.64 47.79 8.79
C LEU A 4 48.43 47.36 7.96
N ARG A 5 48.53 46.24 7.21
CA ARG A 5 47.38 45.59 6.59
C ARG A 5 46.84 44.55 7.57
N LEU A 6 45.69 44.83 8.20
CA LEU A 6 44.92 43.82 8.93
C LEU A 6 44.25 42.89 7.91
N ALA A 7 44.62 41.60 7.92
CA ALA A 7 43.87 40.56 7.24
C ALA A 7 42.74 40.10 8.17
N ALA A 8 41.49 40.37 7.78
CA ALA A 8 40.32 39.80 8.44
C ALA A 8 40.10 38.38 7.92
N LEU A 9 40.32 37.37 8.77
CA LEU A 9 39.89 36.00 8.50
C LEU A 9 38.36 35.91 8.71
N PRO A 10 37.57 35.45 7.72
CA PRO A 10 36.16 35.20 7.96
C PRO A 10 36.01 33.94 8.81
N LEU A 11 35.47 34.09 10.02
CA LEU A 11 35.00 32.99 10.85
C LEU A 11 33.77 32.37 10.17
N LEU A 12 33.97 31.25 9.48
CA LEU A 12 32.90 30.36 9.05
C LEU A 12 32.28 29.70 10.30
N PHE A 13 31.16 30.24 10.77
CA PHE A 13 30.29 29.53 11.70
C PHE A 13 29.63 28.37 10.95
N ALA A 14 30.09 27.14 11.22
CA ALA A 14 29.38 25.95 10.83
C ALA A 14 28.04 25.92 11.59
N ALA A 15 26.94 26.13 10.86
CA ALA A 15 25.61 25.95 11.42
C ALA A 15 25.45 24.47 11.81
N LEU A 16 25.42 24.20 13.12
CA LEU A 16 25.05 22.89 13.63
C LEU A 16 23.62 22.59 13.15
N PRO A 17 23.34 21.37 12.67
CA PRO A 17 21.99 21.01 12.24
C PRO A 17 21.04 21.21 13.42
N ALA A 18 19.97 21.96 13.19
CA ALA A 18 18.94 22.19 14.19
C ALA A 18 18.35 20.83 14.59
N GLN A 19 18.71 20.35 15.78
CA GLN A 19 18.11 19.17 16.36
C GLN A 19 16.64 19.52 16.59
N ALA A 20 15.73 18.85 15.88
CA ALA A 20 14.31 19.04 16.07
C ALA A 20 13.98 18.92 17.55
N ALA A 21 13.19 19.86 18.08
CA ALA A 21 12.75 19.81 19.47
C ALA A 21 12.08 18.44 19.73
N PRO A 22 12.26 17.85 20.93
CA PRO A 22 11.62 16.57 21.26
C PRO A 22 10.12 16.67 21.02
N ASP A 23 9.54 15.68 20.33
CA ASP A 23 8.10 15.65 20.07
C ASP A 23 7.35 15.69 21.42
N PRO A 24 6.55 16.75 21.69
CA PRO A 24 5.83 16.89 22.95
C PRO A 24 4.83 15.75 23.20
N TYR A 25 4.48 14.98 22.16
CA TYR A 25 3.59 13.83 22.24
C TYR A 25 4.29 12.47 22.39
N ALA A 26 5.63 12.40 22.34
CA ALA A 26 6.37 11.13 22.30
C ALA A 26 5.97 10.15 23.43
N ALA A 27 5.90 10.64 24.67
CA ALA A 27 5.49 9.82 25.82
C ALA A 27 4.02 9.35 25.73
N ARG A 28 3.14 10.21 25.19
CA ARG A 28 1.72 9.86 24.96
C ARG A 28 1.61 8.80 23.87
N ILE A 29 2.31 8.97 22.75
CA ILE A 29 2.33 8.03 21.63
C ILE A 29 2.82 6.66 22.11
N ALA A 30 3.97 6.60 22.79
CA ALA A 30 4.53 5.36 23.31
C ALA A 30 3.55 4.62 24.25
N ARG A 31 2.87 5.36 25.14
CA ARG A 31 1.86 4.79 26.04
C ARG A 31 0.64 4.25 25.28
N VAL A 32 0.14 4.98 24.28
CA VAL A 32 -1.01 4.55 23.47
C VAL A 32 -0.64 3.31 22.66
N LEU A 33 0.48 3.31 21.94
CA LEU A 33 0.90 2.18 21.12
C LEU A 33 1.25 0.94 21.95
N LYS A 34 1.71 1.11 23.19
CA LYS A 34 1.90 -0.02 24.11
C LYS A 34 0.58 -0.69 24.53
N ALA A 35 -0.50 0.08 24.67
CA ALA A 35 -1.80 -0.44 25.08
C ALA A 35 -2.68 -0.86 23.88
N THR A 36 -2.50 -0.19 22.74
CA THR A 36 -3.25 -0.37 21.51
C THR A 36 -2.29 -0.17 20.33
N PRO A 37 -1.51 -1.21 19.99
CA PRO A 37 -0.59 -1.18 18.86
C PRO A 37 -1.31 -0.88 17.58
N LEU A 38 -0.56 -0.30 16.65
CA LEU A 38 -1.03 -0.04 15.31
C LEU A 38 -1.34 -1.37 14.60
N ILE A 39 -2.51 -1.41 13.96
CA ILE A 39 -2.85 -2.43 12.96
C ILE A 39 -2.87 -1.71 11.61
N ASP A 40 -1.86 -1.98 10.80
CA ASP A 40 -1.75 -1.41 9.46
C ASP A 40 -2.49 -2.28 8.44
N GLY A 41 -3.20 -1.62 7.52
CA GLY A 41 -4.14 -2.24 6.59
C GLY A 41 -3.53 -2.80 5.32
N HIS A 42 -2.31 -2.38 4.97
CA HIS A 42 -1.72 -2.74 3.69
C HIS A 42 -0.21 -2.48 3.66
N ASN A 43 0.59 -3.53 3.47
CA ASN A 43 2.03 -3.40 3.30
C ASN A 43 2.57 -4.41 2.30
N ASP A 44 3.19 -3.90 1.24
CA ASP A 44 3.72 -4.68 0.11
C ASP A 44 5.12 -5.27 0.37
N TRP A 45 5.46 -5.52 1.64
CA TRP A 45 6.76 -6.11 1.95
C TRP A 45 7.01 -7.47 1.26
N PRO A 46 6.02 -8.39 1.15
CA PRO A 46 6.20 -9.63 0.39
C PRO A 46 6.55 -9.40 -1.09
N GLU A 47 5.85 -8.48 -1.77
CA GLU A 47 6.16 -8.06 -3.14
C GLU A 47 7.58 -7.50 -3.21
N ALA A 48 7.92 -6.52 -2.38
CA ALA A 48 9.24 -5.89 -2.40
C ALA A 48 10.37 -6.91 -2.19
N LEU A 49 10.14 -7.96 -1.39
CA LEU A 49 11.09 -9.07 -1.23
C LEU A 49 11.14 -9.95 -2.49
N ALA A 50 10.00 -10.31 -3.07
CA ALA A 50 9.93 -11.07 -4.31
C ALA A 50 10.67 -10.38 -5.47
N GLU A 51 10.48 -9.07 -5.65
CA GLU A 51 11.11 -8.32 -6.74
C GLU A 51 12.61 -8.10 -6.52
N LYS A 52 12.98 -7.60 -5.32
CA LYS A 52 14.34 -7.10 -5.06
C LYS A 52 15.28 -8.21 -4.59
N ALA A 53 14.80 -9.11 -3.73
CA ALA A 53 15.60 -10.20 -3.20
C ALA A 53 15.44 -11.50 -3.99
N LYS A 54 14.40 -11.64 -4.81
CA LYS A 54 14.13 -12.86 -5.59
C LYS A 54 14.20 -14.08 -4.68
N ASP A 55 14.90 -15.16 -5.07
CA ASP A 55 14.96 -16.39 -4.27
C ASP A 55 15.71 -16.23 -2.94
N ALA A 56 16.54 -15.19 -2.79
CA ALA A 56 17.18 -14.92 -1.51
C ALA A 56 16.18 -14.54 -0.41
N ARG A 57 14.95 -14.12 -0.76
CA ARG A 57 13.88 -13.79 0.20
C ARG A 57 13.59 -14.90 1.21
N TRP A 58 13.75 -16.15 0.79
CA TRP A 58 13.45 -17.34 1.60
C TRP A 58 14.45 -17.57 2.74
N THR A 59 15.67 -17.05 2.63
CA THR A 59 16.75 -17.34 3.59
C THR A 59 17.44 -16.11 4.15
N MET A 60 17.35 -14.94 3.49
CA MET A 60 18.00 -13.70 3.92
C MET A 60 17.51 -13.22 5.28
N ASP A 61 18.36 -12.57 6.08
CA ASP A 61 17.92 -12.01 7.35
C ASP A 61 17.01 -10.78 7.17
N LEU A 62 15.78 -10.89 7.65
CA LEU A 62 14.75 -9.84 7.61
C LEU A 62 14.73 -8.96 8.88
N THR A 63 15.63 -9.20 9.84
CA THR A 63 15.61 -8.45 11.11
C THR A 63 15.93 -6.96 10.94
N GLN A 64 16.83 -6.64 10.01
CA GLN A 64 17.26 -5.28 9.71
C GLN A 64 17.66 -5.18 8.24
N LEU A 65 16.91 -4.40 7.46
CA LEU A 65 17.14 -4.26 6.02
C LEU A 65 17.68 -2.86 5.69
N ASN A 66 18.24 -2.72 4.49
CA ASN A 66 18.69 -1.42 4.00
C ASN A 66 17.49 -0.46 3.83
N PRO A 67 17.43 0.66 4.57
CA PRO A 67 16.29 1.57 4.52
C PRO A 67 16.15 2.30 3.18
N LYS A 68 17.21 2.33 2.35
CA LYS A 68 17.12 2.86 0.98
C LYS A 68 16.38 1.92 0.02
N GLN A 69 16.27 0.63 0.36
CA GLN A 69 15.66 -0.38 -0.49
C GLN A 69 14.30 -0.83 0.04
N TYR A 70 14.15 -0.91 1.36
CA TYR A 70 12.94 -1.42 2.00
C TYR A 70 12.44 -0.42 3.04
N HIS A 71 11.14 -0.18 3.09
CA HIS A 71 10.50 0.59 4.17
C HIS A 71 10.29 -0.25 5.44
N THR A 72 10.23 -1.58 5.29
CA THR A 72 9.84 -2.53 6.34
C THR A 72 11.00 -3.44 6.70
N ASP A 73 11.22 -3.66 8.01
CA ASP A 73 11.95 -4.77 8.60
C ASP A 73 11.50 -4.99 10.05
N ILE A 74 11.89 -6.10 10.68
CA ILE A 74 11.39 -6.48 12.02
C ILE A 74 11.72 -5.41 13.06
N LYS A 75 12.95 -4.86 13.04
CA LYS A 75 13.35 -3.82 13.98
C LYS A 75 12.52 -2.55 13.83
N ARG A 76 12.27 -2.09 12.60
CA ARG A 76 11.44 -0.91 12.33
C ARG A 76 9.97 -1.12 12.67
N LEU A 77 9.40 -2.29 12.40
CA LEU A 77 8.04 -2.62 12.81
C LEU A 77 7.88 -2.51 14.34
N LYS A 78 8.83 -3.09 15.09
CA LYS A 78 8.85 -3.01 16.55
C LYS A 78 9.05 -1.60 17.06
N ALA A 79 10.00 -0.86 16.48
CA ALA A 79 10.27 0.53 16.85
C ALA A 79 9.07 1.44 16.57
N GLY A 80 8.32 1.16 15.50
CA GLY A 80 7.09 1.89 15.13
C GLY A 80 5.85 1.48 15.93
N GLY A 81 5.92 0.48 16.81
CA GLY A 81 4.77 0.03 17.60
C GLY A 81 3.68 -0.67 16.77
N VAL A 82 4.06 -1.29 15.65
CA VAL A 82 3.16 -2.14 14.86
C VAL A 82 2.90 -3.42 15.64
N GLY A 83 1.62 -3.73 15.92
CA GLY A 83 1.21 -4.99 16.54
C GLY A 83 0.33 -5.86 15.66
N GLY A 84 -0.12 -5.34 14.52
CA GLY A 84 -0.78 -6.10 13.47
C GLY A 84 -0.48 -5.54 12.09
N GLN A 85 -0.41 -6.41 11.10
CA GLN A 85 -0.16 -6.02 9.72
C GLN A 85 -0.92 -6.94 8.79
N PHE A 86 -1.67 -6.36 7.86
CA PHE A 86 -2.09 -7.05 6.65
C PHE A 86 -0.95 -6.97 5.63
N TRP A 87 -0.39 -8.13 5.30
CA TRP A 87 0.61 -8.28 4.27
C TRP A 87 -0.09 -8.45 2.94
N SER A 88 0.17 -7.54 1.99
CA SER A 88 -0.35 -7.67 0.65
C SER A 88 0.31 -8.86 -0.04
N VAL A 89 -0.50 -9.75 -0.61
CA VAL A 89 -0.07 -10.80 -1.53
C VAL A 89 -0.43 -10.40 -2.95
N TRP A 90 0.02 -9.21 -3.33
CA TRP A 90 -0.14 -8.64 -4.65
C TRP A 90 0.67 -9.39 -5.72
N VAL A 91 0.10 -9.43 -6.92
CA VAL A 91 0.79 -9.81 -8.15
C VAL A 91 0.39 -8.85 -9.28
N SER A 92 1.22 -8.75 -10.32
CA SER A 92 0.91 -7.86 -11.45
C SER A 92 -0.41 -8.23 -12.13
N ALA A 93 -1.29 -7.23 -12.25
CA ALA A 93 -2.58 -7.34 -12.92
C ALA A 93 -2.47 -7.52 -14.45
N ASP A 94 -1.28 -7.34 -15.03
CA ASP A 94 -1.01 -7.56 -16.46
C ASP A 94 -0.69 -9.04 -16.77
N LEU A 95 -0.52 -9.89 -15.76
CA LEU A 95 -0.30 -11.33 -15.96
C LEU A 95 -1.60 -12.04 -16.37
N PRO A 96 -1.52 -13.14 -17.14
CA PRO A 96 -2.64 -14.08 -17.27
C PRO A 96 -3.17 -14.51 -15.90
N GLN A 97 -4.50 -14.58 -15.74
CA GLN A 97 -5.14 -14.79 -14.42
C GLN A 97 -4.78 -16.15 -13.80
N ASP A 98 -4.64 -17.20 -14.61
CA ASP A 98 -4.13 -18.51 -14.17
C ASP A 98 -2.72 -18.42 -13.57
N ARG A 99 -1.86 -17.57 -14.14
CA ARG A 99 -0.53 -17.28 -13.59
C ARG A 99 -0.60 -16.41 -12.33
N GLN A 100 -1.54 -15.46 -12.27
CA GLN A 100 -1.78 -14.68 -11.06
C GLN A 100 -2.12 -15.61 -9.88
N VAL A 101 -2.89 -16.69 -10.10
CA VAL A 101 -3.21 -17.67 -9.05
C VAL A 101 -1.94 -18.32 -8.49
N LYS A 102 -1.08 -18.83 -9.36
CA LYS A 102 0.18 -19.46 -8.94
C LYS A 102 1.06 -18.49 -8.15
N ASP A 103 1.25 -17.28 -8.66
CA ASP A 103 2.15 -16.31 -8.04
C ASP A 103 1.56 -15.76 -6.73
N THR A 104 0.23 -15.71 -6.59
CA THR A 104 -0.45 -15.43 -5.31
C THR A 104 -0.13 -16.49 -4.27
N LEU A 105 -0.09 -17.77 -4.64
CA LEU A 105 0.29 -18.85 -3.72
C LEU A 105 1.75 -18.71 -3.25
N ASP A 106 2.66 -18.28 -4.13
CA ASP A 106 4.05 -18.00 -3.76
C ASP A 106 4.14 -16.85 -2.73
N GLN A 107 3.34 -15.79 -2.91
CA GLN A 107 3.27 -14.66 -1.97
C GLN A 107 2.63 -15.06 -0.62
N ILE A 108 1.57 -15.86 -0.65
CA ILE A 108 0.99 -16.46 0.57
C ILE A 108 2.06 -17.27 1.30
N GLY A 109 2.82 -18.12 0.58
CA GLY A 109 3.94 -18.87 1.14
C GLY A 109 4.99 -17.98 1.79
N MET A 110 5.29 -16.82 1.19
CA MET A 110 6.20 -15.84 1.78
C MET A 110 5.68 -15.34 3.14
N VAL A 111 4.39 -14.99 3.26
CA VAL A 111 3.80 -14.53 4.53
C VAL A 111 3.82 -15.62 5.60
N HIS A 112 3.50 -16.87 5.23
CA HIS A 112 3.63 -18.02 6.15
C HIS A 112 5.07 -18.17 6.64
N SER A 113 6.06 -18.06 5.74
CA SER A 113 7.48 -18.18 6.09
C SER A 113 7.95 -17.14 7.11
N LEU A 114 7.33 -15.95 7.16
CA LEU A 114 7.65 -14.94 8.17
C LEU A 114 7.38 -15.46 9.59
N ALA A 115 6.21 -16.08 9.80
CA ALA A 115 5.83 -16.64 11.09
C ALA A 115 6.65 -17.88 11.46
N GLU A 116 7.04 -18.69 10.48
CA GLU A 116 7.87 -19.88 10.68
C GLU A 116 9.31 -19.52 11.06
N ARG A 117 9.91 -18.54 10.37
CA ARG A 117 11.32 -18.14 10.56
C ARG A 117 11.50 -17.22 11.76
N TYR A 118 10.48 -16.44 12.10
CA TYR A 118 10.52 -15.47 13.19
C TYR A 118 9.31 -15.62 14.15
N PRO A 119 9.11 -16.80 14.77
CA PRO A 119 7.92 -17.09 15.58
C PRO A 119 7.86 -16.29 16.89
N ARG A 120 8.99 -15.68 17.30
CA ARG A 120 9.06 -14.74 18.43
C ARG A 120 8.58 -13.34 18.07
N ASP A 121 8.55 -13.01 16.78
CA ASP A 121 8.23 -11.68 16.28
C ASP A 121 6.87 -11.65 15.62
N PHE A 122 6.50 -12.70 14.86
CA PHE A 122 5.24 -12.79 14.13
C PHE A 122 4.35 -13.93 14.61
N ALA A 123 3.05 -13.75 14.41
CA ALA A 123 2.04 -14.80 14.52
C ALA A 123 1.09 -14.69 13.34
N LEU A 124 0.95 -15.74 12.53
CA LEU A 124 -0.10 -15.77 11.52
C LEU A 124 -1.47 -15.82 12.22
N VAL A 125 -2.37 -14.91 11.87
CA VAL A 125 -3.70 -14.80 12.48
C VAL A 125 -4.78 -14.60 11.42
N THR A 126 -5.94 -15.20 11.64
CA THR A 126 -7.09 -15.13 10.72
C THR A 126 -8.37 -14.63 11.42
N THR A 127 -8.26 -14.26 12.70
CA THR A 127 -9.37 -13.78 13.53
C THR A 127 -8.92 -12.65 14.46
N ALA A 128 -9.87 -11.79 14.86
CA ALA A 128 -9.60 -10.72 15.83
C ALA A 128 -9.17 -11.26 17.22
N ALA A 129 -9.65 -12.44 17.62
CA ALA A 129 -9.24 -13.08 18.87
C ALA A 129 -7.77 -13.51 18.82
N GLN A 130 -7.33 -14.11 17.72
CA GLN A 130 -5.92 -14.45 17.52
C GLN A 130 -5.04 -13.20 17.43
N MET A 131 -5.51 -12.12 16.78
CA MET A 131 -4.80 -10.83 16.77
C MET A 131 -4.58 -10.29 18.20
N ARG A 132 -5.63 -10.29 19.04
CA ARG A 132 -5.49 -9.90 20.45
C ARG A 132 -4.52 -10.80 21.22
N ALA A 133 -4.54 -12.11 20.95
CA ALA A 133 -3.61 -13.05 21.56
C ALA A 133 -2.15 -12.84 21.12
N ALA A 134 -1.92 -12.54 19.83
CA ALA A 134 -0.60 -12.21 19.29
C ALA A 134 -0.04 -10.95 19.97
N HIS A 135 -0.85 -9.89 20.04
CA HIS A 135 -0.49 -8.68 20.74
C HIS A 135 -0.18 -8.93 22.22
N LYS A 136 -1.03 -9.67 22.96
CA LYS A 136 -0.74 -10.02 24.38
C LYS A 136 0.58 -10.77 24.54
N ALA A 137 0.98 -11.56 23.55
CA ALA A 137 2.25 -12.27 23.51
C ALA A 137 3.44 -11.41 23.03
N GLY A 138 3.24 -10.12 22.76
CA GLY A 138 4.28 -9.22 22.25
C GLY A 138 4.69 -9.51 20.80
N ARG A 139 3.84 -10.21 20.04
CA ARG A 139 4.05 -10.57 18.64
C ARG A 139 3.19 -9.70 17.73
N ILE A 140 3.69 -9.49 16.51
CA ILE A 140 2.98 -8.84 15.43
C ILE A 140 2.02 -9.86 14.82
N GLY A 141 0.72 -9.59 14.86
CA GLY A 141 -0.27 -10.39 14.14
C GLY A 141 -0.15 -10.18 12.63
N SER A 142 0.21 -11.22 11.89
CA SER A 142 0.32 -11.21 10.43
C SER A 142 -0.98 -11.73 9.82
N LEU A 143 -1.65 -10.89 9.04
CA LEU A 143 -2.80 -11.27 8.20
C LEU A 143 -2.39 -11.24 6.73
N ILE A 144 -3.16 -11.94 5.90
CA ILE A 144 -2.95 -11.99 4.45
C ILE A 144 -4.06 -11.21 3.75
N GLY A 145 -3.67 -10.30 2.87
CA GLY A 145 -4.57 -9.51 2.04
C GLY A 145 -4.33 -9.77 0.55
N VAL A 146 -5.32 -10.32 -0.16
CA VAL A 146 -5.20 -10.60 -1.61
C VAL A 146 -5.54 -9.32 -2.36
N GLU A 147 -4.58 -8.73 -3.06
CA GLU A 147 -4.72 -7.40 -3.68
C GLU A 147 -5.03 -7.46 -5.18
N GLY A 148 -6.18 -8.02 -5.52
CA GLY A 148 -6.71 -7.96 -6.87
C GLY A 148 -7.62 -9.13 -7.21
N GLY A 149 -8.80 -8.83 -7.74
CA GLY A 149 -9.77 -9.85 -8.15
C GLY A 149 -9.32 -10.74 -9.31
N GLY A 150 -8.36 -10.29 -10.13
CA GLY A 150 -7.76 -11.15 -11.16
C GLY A 150 -7.08 -12.39 -10.58
N GLN A 151 -6.64 -12.33 -9.31
CA GLN A 151 -5.96 -13.41 -8.61
C GLN A 151 -6.87 -14.60 -8.29
N ILE A 152 -8.18 -14.50 -8.48
CA ILE A 152 -9.10 -15.64 -8.31
C ILE A 152 -9.45 -16.34 -9.63
N ASP A 153 -8.99 -15.84 -10.79
CA ASP A 153 -9.23 -16.41 -12.12
C ASP A 153 -10.71 -16.78 -12.35
N GLY A 154 -11.62 -15.85 -12.05
CA GLY A 154 -13.06 -16.05 -12.15
C GLY A 154 -13.63 -17.22 -11.31
N SER A 155 -12.90 -17.69 -10.29
CA SER A 155 -13.24 -18.92 -9.57
C SER A 155 -13.46 -18.70 -8.07
N LEU A 156 -14.70 -18.90 -7.63
CA LEU A 156 -15.02 -18.93 -6.19
C LEU A 156 -14.32 -20.08 -5.46
N ALA A 157 -13.92 -21.14 -6.16
CA ALA A 157 -13.15 -22.23 -5.55
C ALA A 157 -11.74 -21.78 -5.18
N VAL A 158 -11.09 -20.96 -6.04
CA VAL A 158 -9.79 -20.34 -5.74
C VAL A 158 -9.92 -19.38 -4.56
N LEU A 159 -10.96 -18.54 -4.53
CA LEU A 159 -11.23 -17.66 -3.39
C LEU A 159 -11.36 -18.44 -2.07
N ARG A 160 -12.12 -19.55 -2.08
CA ARG A 160 -12.23 -20.45 -0.91
C ARG A 160 -10.91 -21.07 -0.51
N ALA A 161 -10.07 -21.44 -1.48
CA ALA A 161 -8.73 -21.97 -1.21
C ALA A 161 -7.85 -20.91 -0.52
N TYR A 162 -7.86 -19.66 -1.00
CA TYR A 162 -7.15 -18.57 -0.32
C TYR A 162 -7.63 -18.35 1.10
N ARG A 163 -8.94 -18.42 1.35
CA ARG A 163 -9.46 -18.38 2.72
C ARG A 163 -8.90 -19.51 3.57
N GLY A 164 -8.88 -20.73 3.04
CA GLY A 164 -8.29 -21.91 3.70
C GLY A 164 -6.80 -21.73 4.03
N LEU A 165 -6.08 -20.98 3.20
CA LEU A 165 -4.67 -20.62 3.41
C LEU A 165 -4.47 -19.40 4.33
N GLY A 166 -5.56 -18.80 4.83
CA GLY A 166 -5.52 -17.72 5.81
C GLY A 166 -5.74 -16.31 5.27
N ALA A 167 -6.12 -16.16 4.00
CA ALA A 167 -6.52 -14.85 3.47
C ALA A 167 -7.69 -14.25 4.28
N ALA A 168 -7.56 -12.95 4.59
CA ALA A 168 -8.48 -12.21 5.43
C ALA A 168 -9.30 -11.18 4.64
N TYR A 169 -8.79 -10.69 3.51
CA TYR A 169 -9.53 -9.85 2.58
C TYR A 169 -9.21 -10.16 1.11
N LEU A 170 -10.09 -9.69 0.23
CA LEU A 170 -9.83 -9.55 -1.20
C LEU A 170 -10.11 -8.10 -1.62
N THR A 171 -9.12 -7.45 -2.25
CA THR A 171 -9.31 -6.21 -2.99
C THR A 171 -9.93 -6.54 -4.34
N LEU A 172 -11.11 -6.01 -4.64
CA LEU A 172 -11.92 -6.50 -5.77
C LEU A 172 -11.24 -6.28 -7.14
N THR A 173 -10.42 -5.25 -7.28
CA THR A 173 -9.55 -5.03 -8.44
C THR A 173 -8.18 -4.55 -7.97
N HIS A 174 -7.21 -4.53 -8.88
CA HIS A 174 -6.02 -3.70 -8.73
C HIS A 174 -6.12 -2.58 -9.79
N SER A 175 -5.05 -2.36 -10.56
CA SER A 175 -4.92 -1.33 -11.58
C SER A 175 -5.63 -1.61 -12.91
N ARG A 176 -6.25 -2.79 -13.08
CA ARG A 176 -6.92 -3.23 -14.31
C ARG A 176 -8.38 -3.58 -14.08
N THR A 177 -9.21 -3.26 -15.07
CA THR A 177 -10.59 -3.72 -15.16
C THR A 177 -10.62 -5.19 -15.59
N ILE A 178 -11.18 -6.04 -14.74
CA ILE A 178 -11.29 -7.49 -14.93
C ILE A 178 -12.69 -7.87 -15.42
N ASP A 179 -12.93 -9.14 -15.73
CA ASP A 179 -14.19 -9.59 -16.35
C ASP A 179 -15.43 -9.41 -15.48
N TRP A 180 -15.27 -9.05 -14.20
CA TRP A 180 -16.37 -8.93 -13.25
C TRP A 180 -16.37 -7.68 -12.38
N ALA A 181 -15.36 -6.81 -12.51
CA ALA A 181 -15.27 -5.56 -11.75
C ALA A 181 -14.41 -4.50 -12.47
N ASP A 182 -14.85 -3.25 -12.41
CA ASP A 182 -14.12 -2.10 -12.95
C ASP A 182 -13.12 -1.51 -11.95
N SER A 183 -11.91 -1.20 -12.43
CA SER A 183 -10.85 -0.51 -11.68
C SER A 183 -10.99 1.01 -11.78
N ALA A 184 -10.50 1.74 -10.79
CA ALA A 184 -10.42 3.20 -10.81
C ALA A 184 -9.41 3.74 -11.84
N THR A 185 -8.47 2.92 -12.29
CA THR A 185 -7.33 3.37 -13.11
C THR A 185 -7.28 2.71 -14.49
N ASP A 186 -8.37 2.08 -14.91
CA ASP A 186 -8.49 1.46 -16.23
C ASP A 186 -9.84 1.81 -16.85
N ASN A 187 -9.99 1.54 -18.14
CA ASN A 187 -11.26 1.83 -18.82
C ASN A 187 -12.38 0.95 -18.23
N PRO A 188 -13.55 1.54 -17.92
CA PRO A 188 -14.68 0.77 -17.42
C PRO A 188 -15.24 -0.14 -18.51
N LYS A 189 -15.73 -1.31 -18.11
CA LYS A 189 -16.41 -2.27 -18.99
C LYS A 189 -17.82 -2.60 -18.51
N HIS A 190 -18.07 -2.49 -17.20
CA HIS A 190 -19.28 -3.02 -16.57
C HIS A 190 -20.14 -1.94 -15.92
N ASP A 191 -19.59 -0.74 -15.76
CA ASP A 191 -20.15 0.33 -14.92
C ASP A 191 -20.30 -0.14 -13.45
N GLY A 192 -19.28 -0.82 -12.94
CA GLY A 192 -19.24 -1.36 -11.58
C GLY A 192 -18.98 -2.85 -11.50
N LEU A 193 -19.89 -3.60 -10.86
CA LEU A 193 -19.83 -5.05 -10.73
C LEU A 193 -20.77 -5.76 -11.70
N THR A 194 -20.31 -6.86 -12.28
CA THR A 194 -21.21 -7.80 -12.98
C THR A 194 -22.00 -8.65 -11.97
N PRO A 195 -23.02 -9.43 -12.40
CA PRO A 195 -23.70 -10.37 -11.50
C PRO A 195 -22.74 -11.35 -10.81
N PHE A 196 -21.70 -11.81 -11.51
CA PHE A 196 -20.66 -12.64 -10.89
C PHE A 196 -19.83 -11.86 -9.86
N GLY A 197 -19.51 -10.59 -10.13
CA GLY A 197 -18.85 -9.72 -9.16
C GLY A 197 -19.67 -9.53 -7.87
N GLU A 198 -20.99 -9.41 -7.99
CA GLU A 198 -21.87 -9.41 -6.81
C GLU A 198 -21.81 -10.75 -6.05
N ASP A 199 -21.73 -11.89 -6.76
CA ASP A 199 -21.58 -13.21 -6.13
C ASP A 199 -20.24 -13.37 -5.41
N VAL A 200 -19.15 -12.77 -5.93
CA VAL A 200 -17.86 -12.68 -5.23
C VAL A 200 -18.02 -11.92 -3.91
N VAL A 201 -18.70 -10.77 -3.90
CA VAL A 201 -18.98 -10.01 -2.66
C VAL A 201 -19.78 -10.84 -1.66
N ARG A 202 -20.82 -11.55 -2.11
CA ARG A 202 -21.61 -12.45 -1.26
C ARG A 202 -20.78 -13.61 -0.69
N GLU A 203 -19.89 -14.19 -1.50
CA GLU A 203 -19.01 -15.27 -1.07
C GLU A 203 -17.98 -14.78 -0.03
N LEU A 204 -17.43 -13.57 -0.20
CA LEU A 204 -16.56 -12.94 0.80
C LEU A 204 -17.29 -12.80 2.15
N ASN A 205 -18.53 -12.30 2.15
CA ASN A 205 -19.34 -12.23 3.36
C ASN A 205 -19.58 -13.61 3.98
N ARG A 206 -19.90 -14.63 3.17
CA ARG A 206 -20.14 -16.01 3.65
C ARG A 206 -18.89 -16.63 4.27
N LEU A 207 -17.71 -16.35 3.72
CA LEU A 207 -16.42 -16.84 4.19
C LEU A 207 -15.88 -16.10 5.41
N GLY A 208 -16.47 -14.95 5.75
CA GLY A 208 -15.91 -14.03 6.75
C GLY A 208 -14.60 -13.40 6.28
N MET A 209 -14.46 -13.16 4.97
CA MET A 209 -13.39 -12.35 4.39
C MET A 209 -13.88 -10.92 4.18
N LEU A 210 -13.03 -9.95 4.48
CA LEU A 210 -13.34 -8.54 4.27
C LEU A 210 -13.37 -8.23 2.77
N VAL A 211 -14.34 -7.41 2.39
CA VAL A 211 -14.42 -6.81 1.06
C VAL A 211 -13.58 -5.55 1.08
N ASP A 212 -12.49 -5.51 0.32
CA ASP A 212 -11.64 -4.33 0.19
C ASP A 212 -11.92 -3.58 -1.12
N LEU A 213 -12.22 -2.29 -0.98
CA LEU A 213 -12.61 -1.40 -2.07
C LEU A 213 -11.49 -0.43 -2.49
N SER A 214 -10.26 -0.62 -2.00
CA SER A 214 -9.11 0.07 -2.59
C SER A 214 -8.97 -0.31 -4.08
N HIS A 215 -8.48 0.61 -4.91
CA HIS A 215 -8.31 0.47 -6.38
C HIS A 215 -9.57 0.36 -7.25
N VAL A 216 -10.74 0.09 -6.69
CA VAL A 216 -11.96 -0.13 -7.51
C VAL A 216 -12.56 1.18 -8.02
N SER A 217 -13.27 1.14 -9.14
CA SER A 217 -14.01 2.31 -9.66
C SER A 217 -15.09 2.77 -8.67
N GLU A 218 -15.53 4.04 -8.77
CA GLU A 218 -16.60 4.54 -7.89
C GLU A 218 -17.92 3.77 -8.06
N ALA A 219 -18.25 3.36 -9.29
CA ALA A 219 -19.42 2.51 -9.55
C ALA A 219 -19.28 1.14 -8.86
N THR A 220 -18.07 0.54 -8.91
CA THR A 220 -17.77 -0.70 -8.19
C THR A 220 -17.90 -0.53 -6.67
N MET A 221 -17.48 0.61 -6.11
CA MET A 221 -17.66 0.91 -4.68
C MET A 221 -19.15 0.91 -4.31
N LEU A 222 -19.98 1.57 -5.12
CA LEU A 222 -21.42 1.70 -4.88
C LEU A 222 -22.14 0.35 -4.98
N ASP A 223 -21.81 -0.47 -5.98
CA ASP A 223 -22.37 -1.82 -6.10
C ASP A 223 -21.97 -2.72 -4.94
N ALA A 224 -20.70 -2.71 -4.56
CA ALA A 224 -20.24 -3.50 -3.43
C ALA A 224 -20.92 -3.09 -2.11
N LEU A 225 -21.10 -1.78 -1.87
CA LEU A 225 -21.81 -1.24 -0.71
C LEU A 225 -23.31 -1.60 -0.71
N ARG A 226 -23.94 -1.68 -1.89
CA ARG A 226 -25.32 -2.15 -2.06
C ARG A 226 -25.46 -3.64 -1.76
N VAL A 227 -24.48 -4.45 -2.15
CA VAL A 227 -24.57 -5.92 -2.10
C VAL A 227 -24.09 -6.51 -0.78
N THR A 228 -23.06 -5.91 -0.17
CA THR A 228 -22.44 -6.43 1.05
C THR A 228 -23.41 -6.49 2.23
N LYS A 229 -23.28 -7.54 3.04
CA LYS A 229 -24.00 -7.74 4.30
C LYS A 229 -23.15 -7.45 5.54
N ALA A 230 -21.88 -7.09 5.33
CA ALA A 230 -20.91 -6.80 6.38
C ALA A 230 -20.19 -5.47 6.11
N PRO A 231 -19.58 -4.87 7.14
CA PRO A 231 -18.70 -3.72 6.97
C PRO A 231 -17.59 -3.98 5.95
N VAL A 232 -17.41 -3.06 5.00
CA VAL A 232 -16.29 -3.08 4.03
C VAL A 232 -15.06 -2.39 4.59
N ILE A 233 -13.93 -2.57 3.92
CA ILE A 233 -12.74 -1.77 4.17
C ILE A 233 -12.27 -1.06 2.90
N PHE A 234 -11.53 0.02 3.08
CA PHE A 234 -10.53 0.48 2.12
C PHE A 234 -9.19 0.29 2.81
N SER A 235 -8.44 -0.75 2.47
CA SER A 235 -7.15 -1.10 3.08
C SER A 235 -6.08 -0.01 2.95
N HIS A 236 -6.14 0.81 1.88
CA HIS A 236 -5.20 1.91 1.65
C HIS A 236 -5.75 2.95 0.65
N SER A 237 -6.69 3.79 1.09
CA SER A 237 -7.25 4.89 0.28
C SER A 237 -7.50 6.17 1.10
N ASN A 238 -7.56 7.33 0.44
CA ASN A 238 -7.73 8.64 1.09
C ASN A 238 -9.01 9.37 0.62
N ALA A 239 -9.24 10.59 1.11
CA ALA A 239 -10.36 11.44 0.69
C ALA A 239 -10.05 12.21 -0.59
N ARG A 240 -10.92 12.09 -1.60
CA ARG A 240 -10.72 12.73 -2.93
C ARG A 240 -10.78 14.25 -2.84
N ALA A 241 -11.55 14.79 -1.89
CA ALA A 241 -11.61 16.23 -1.62
C ALA A 241 -10.26 16.87 -1.23
N LEU A 242 -9.27 16.08 -0.77
CA LEU A 242 -7.94 16.57 -0.39
C LEU A 242 -6.89 16.39 -1.49
N CYS A 243 -7.06 15.38 -2.33
CA CYS A 243 -6.18 15.06 -3.45
C CYS A 243 -7.01 14.34 -4.51
N ASP A 244 -7.21 15.01 -5.66
CA ASP A 244 -8.19 14.60 -6.66
C ASP A 244 -7.60 13.53 -7.59
N THR A 245 -7.71 12.28 -7.13
CA THR A 245 -7.29 11.09 -7.88
C THR A 245 -8.40 10.05 -7.87
N PRO A 246 -8.56 9.26 -8.96
CA PRO A 246 -9.48 8.13 -8.98
C PRO A 246 -9.24 7.13 -7.85
N ARG A 247 -8.00 7.03 -7.32
CA ARG A 247 -7.69 6.15 -6.18
C ARG A 247 -8.25 6.62 -4.84
N ASN A 248 -8.68 7.86 -4.73
CA ASN A 248 -9.29 8.40 -3.52
C ASN A 248 -10.81 8.37 -3.59
N ILE A 249 -11.44 8.39 -2.41
CA ILE A 249 -12.86 8.15 -2.19
C ILE A 249 -13.63 9.48 -2.22
N SER A 250 -14.72 9.55 -2.97
CA SER A 250 -15.60 10.73 -2.98
C SER A 250 -16.36 10.87 -1.65
N ASP A 251 -16.74 12.09 -1.28
CA ASP A 251 -17.52 12.34 -0.06
C ASP A 251 -18.88 11.61 -0.07
N ALA A 252 -19.44 11.36 -1.25
CA ALA A 252 -20.67 10.59 -1.42
C ALA A 252 -20.47 9.13 -1.00
N VAL A 253 -19.36 8.50 -1.42
CA VAL A 253 -19.03 7.15 -1.00
C VAL A 253 -18.62 7.11 0.47
N LEU A 254 -17.86 8.07 0.98
CA LEU A 254 -17.47 8.15 2.40
C LEU A 254 -18.69 8.15 3.34
N LYS A 255 -19.78 8.84 2.97
CA LYS A 255 -21.04 8.82 3.74
C LYS A 255 -21.68 7.43 3.75
N GLN A 256 -21.62 6.70 2.65
CA GLN A 256 -22.13 5.32 2.59
C GLN A 256 -21.27 4.34 3.37
N VAL A 257 -19.94 4.50 3.36
CA VAL A 257 -19.02 3.72 4.21
C VAL A 257 -19.35 3.91 5.68
N ALA A 258 -19.60 5.16 6.10
CA ALA A 258 -20.03 5.45 7.47
C ALA A 258 -21.36 4.76 7.83
N ALA A 259 -22.35 4.79 6.93
CA ALA A 259 -23.63 4.11 7.12
C ALA A 259 -23.50 2.57 7.16
N ASN A 260 -22.59 2.01 6.37
CA ASN A 260 -22.25 0.58 6.34
C ASN A 260 -21.49 0.13 7.61
N GLY A 261 -20.88 1.06 8.36
CA GLY A 261 -19.98 0.76 9.48
C GLY A 261 -18.58 0.32 9.04
N GLY A 262 -18.22 0.60 7.79
CA GLY A 262 -16.92 0.26 7.21
C GLY A 262 -15.78 1.15 7.71
N VAL A 263 -14.55 0.82 7.30
CA VAL A 263 -13.33 1.52 7.73
C VAL A 263 -12.50 1.95 6.53
N VAL A 264 -12.07 3.21 6.53
CA VAL A 264 -11.07 3.72 5.59
C VAL A 264 -9.72 3.75 6.29
N MET A 265 -8.76 2.99 5.76
CA MET A 265 -7.38 2.91 6.26
C MET A 265 -6.52 3.81 5.37
N VAL A 266 -6.01 4.89 5.97
CA VAL A 266 -5.39 6.02 5.25
C VAL A 266 -4.06 5.61 4.63
N ASN A 267 -3.88 5.92 3.35
CA ASN A 267 -2.69 5.64 2.56
C ASN A 267 -1.65 6.76 2.65
N PHE A 268 -0.36 6.40 2.78
CA PHE A 268 0.76 7.35 2.87
C PHE A 268 1.47 7.64 1.56
N ALA A 269 1.07 7.04 0.44
CA ALA A 269 1.64 7.32 -0.88
C ALA A 269 1.43 8.80 -1.25
N ALA A 270 2.52 9.52 -1.44
CA ALA A 270 2.51 10.98 -1.53
C ALA A 270 1.59 11.53 -2.64
N GLN A 271 1.50 10.81 -3.77
CA GLN A 271 0.63 11.16 -4.90
C GLN A 271 -0.87 11.03 -4.60
N TYR A 272 -1.26 10.37 -3.50
CA TYR A 272 -2.64 10.23 -3.04
C TYR A 272 -2.94 11.09 -1.79
N VAL A 273 -1.91 11.74 -1.23
CA VAL A 273 -2.02 12.60 -0.04
C VAL A 273 -1.92 14.08 -0.39
N SER A 274 -1.00 14.44 -1.29
CA SER A 274 -0.71 15.83 -1.65
C SER A 274 -1.10 16.11 -3.08
N GLU A 275 -2.10 16.98 -3.26
CA GLU A 275 -2.52 17.48 -4.56
C GLU A 275 -1.37 18.13 -5.31
N ALA A 276 -0.55 18.94 -4.63
CA ALA A 276 0.64 19.56 -5.22
C ALA A 276 1.64 18.51 -5.74
N ARG A 277 1.84 17.40 -5.01
CA ARG A 277 2.70 16.31 -5.47
C ARG A 277 2.09 15.59 -6.68
N ARG A 278 0.78 15.36 -6.67
CA ARG A 278 0.05 14.71 -7.77
C ARG A 278 0.16 15.54 -9.05
N VAL A 279 -0.13 16.84 -8.98
CA VAL A 279 -0.01 17.77 -10.11
C VAL A 279 1.42 17.81 -10.64
N TRP A 280 2.43 18.00 -9.76
CA TRP A 280 3.83 17.94 -10.16
C TRP A 280 4.19 16.63 -10.89
N GLY A 281 3.65 15.49 -10.43
CA GLY A 281 3.89 14.19 -11.05
C GLY A 281 3.26 14.06 -12.44
N ALA A 282 2.08 14.65 -12.64
CA ALA A 282 1.42 14.74 -13.93
C ALA A 282 2.19 15.64 -14.90
N ASP A 283 2.59 16.84 -14.45
CA ASP A 283 3.36 17.79 -15.24
C ASP A 283 4.71 17.19 -15.68
N ARG A 284 5.41 16.54 -14.75
CA ARG A 284 6.67 15.84 -15.07
C ARG A 284 6.46 14.73 -16.09
N SER A 285 5.39 13.95 -15.97
CA SER A 285 5.07 12.89 -16.94
C SER A 285 4.76 13.47 -18.32
N ALA A 286 4.00 14.57 -18.38
CA ALA A 286 3.69 15.28 -19.62
C ALA A 286 4.98 15.82 -20.28
N GLU A 287 5.89 16.37 -19.48
CA GLU A 287 7.17 16.86 -19.95
C GLU A 287 8.08 15.74 -20.48
N ILE A 288 8.14 14.59 -19.79
CA ILE A 288 8.85 13.39 -20.29
C ILE A 288 8.25 12.92 -21.62
N ALA A 289 6.93 12.89 -21.74
CA ALA A 289 6.26 12.51 -22.99
C ALA A 289 6.60 13.49 -24.11
N ARG A 290 6.54 14.80 -23.85
CA ARG A 290 6.92 15.86 -24.79
C ARG A 290 8.38 15.73 -25.21
N TYR A 291 9.29 15.45 -24.28
CA TYR A 291 10.71 15.27 -24.52
C TYR A 291 11.01 14.08 -25.44
N ASN A 292 10.28 12.98 -25.25
CA ASN A 292 10.46 11.74 -26.02
C ASN A 292 9.65 11.72 -27.33
N ALA A 293 8.81 12.72 -27.59
CA ALA A 293 8.02 12.77 -28.80
C ALA A 293 8.91 12.97 -30.05
N PRO A 294 8.59 12.33 -31.19
CA PRO A 294 9.26 12.60 -32.45
C PRO A 294 9.23 14.10 -32.82
N PRO A 295 10.25 14.62 -33.53
CA PRO A 295 11.38 13.90 -34.11
C PRO A 295 12.59 13.73 -33.17
N PHE A 296 12.54 14.28 -31.95
CA PHE A 296 13.76 14.51 -31.16
C PHE A 296 14.10 13.40 -30.17
N GLY A 297 13.15 12.53 -29.80
CA GLY A 297 13.43 11.25 -29.11
C GLY A 297 14.30 11.39 -27.87
N GLY A 298 14.16 12.49 -27.13
CA GLY A 298 14.99 12.78 -25.97
C GLY A 298 16.32 13.48 -26.27
N LEU A 299 16.35 14.40 -27.25
CA LEU A 299 17.47 15.32 -27.50
C LEU A 299 17.02 16.79 -27.39
N TYR A 300 17.54 17.51 -26.38
CA TYR A 300 17.56 18.98 -26.39
C TYR A 300 18.77 19.45 -27.21
N ILE A 301 18.59 19.70 -28.50
CA ILE A 301 19.66 20.25 -29.34
C ILE A 301 19.99 21.66 -28.83
N GLY A 302 21.17 21.82 -28.20
CA GLY A 302 21.72 23.12 -27.78
C GLY A 302 21.49 23.55 -26.33
N ASP A 303 20.77 22.80 -25.50
CA ASP A 303 20.55 23.16 -24.08
C ASP A 303 20.47 21.96 -23.11
N PRO A 304 21.62 21.33 -22.79
CA PRO A 304 21.67 20.23 -21.82
C PRO A 304 21.31 20.66 -20.38
N LYS A 305 21.44 21.94 -20.01
CA LYS A 305 21.07 22.43 -18.67
C LYS A 305 19.56 22.63 -18.53
N GLY A 306 18.90 23.06 -19.60
CA GLY A 306 17.43 23.11 -19.68
C GLY A 306 16.80 21.73 -19.52
N ALA A 307 17.42 20.69 -20.10
CA ALA A 307 16.97 19.30 -19.96
C ALA A 307 17.02 18.79 -18.50
N GLU A 308 18.12 19.04 -17.78
CA GLU A 308 18.24 18.67 -16.36
C GLU A 308 17.22 19.40 -15.48
N LYS A 309 16.94 20.67 -15.78
CA LYS A 309 15.98 21.49 -15.02
C LYS A 309 14.52 21.07 -15.28
N ALA A 310 14.20 20.62 -16.49
CA ALA A 310 12.85 20.16 -16.84
C ALA A 310 12.49 18.80 -16.20
N LEU A 311 13.49 17.99 -15.83
CA LEU A 311 13.31 16.64 -15.29
C LEU A 311 13.45 16.51 -13.76
N ALA A 312 13.94 17.57 -13.11
CA ALA A 312 14.14 17.70 -11.66
C ALA A 312 12.84 18.05 -10.91
#